data_AF-A0A0B4HV31-F1
#
_entry.id   AF-A0A0B4HV31-F1
#
_cell.length_a   1.000
_cell.length_b   1.000
_cell.length_c   1.000
_cell.angle_alpha   90.00
_cell.angle_beta   90.00
_cell.angle_gamma   90.00
#
_symmetry.space_group_name_H-M   'P 1'
#
loop_
_entity.id
_entity.type
_entity.pdbx_description
1 polymer ?
#
loop_
_entity_poly.entity_id
_entity_poly.type
_entity_poly.pdbx_seq_one_letter_code
_entity_poly.pdbx_strand_id
1 'polypeptide(L)'
;MAARCDSPDFSDFEEVDVSEFPQTPLLSNNHVMSHFSKLSVSSSTGDGHPPWQGHRDKLVGLVDMGSNGIRFSITDLSDPLARILNPVIVYRSSISLYDAQFDPETGDQIPIPENTITAVCEVLQRFMVVCKDFDVPEEHIYLVATEATRLAKNSAQLLQSIKEATGKNVELIEKEMEGQIGALGIASGFLTMEGLVMDLGGGSTQITWIISRQGHIRTSTNGSFSFPYGAAALTKTLDDIRKGKDEKDADHAVEQLRKEMVSNFKDAYQRLQVPQSMVEEAQREGGFRIYLSGGGFRGWGYLLLYLNQSQGQHYPISIINGYTVGREQFEDTKSIEKAAKAARDIFRISDRRRSQVPAVAFLVNVLAEAIPLGVREAHFCQGGVREGYLFRQIPAKIRREAPLEVITRNFAPGSRLQIQELIRGAIPKTSKDATRRFPPDFGGHVMEAFTNVMYVHMFMSKETASTAALYSTSSGIMASTLGVSHQDRARLALMLQARYRGELPPREVEFRDALRSIISPEDVWWAQYLGRVGFVITCLYPSGKVDPANLKVLFSSSWSSSLGKKGTKEGLVLMISIRKVKHDPEKLKKVVTDNLKVIEKAGKKKNWAGKDRSWGMKVEVRVAEEQIL
;
A
#
# COMPACT_ATOMS: atom_id res chain seq x y z
N MET A 1 44.50 23.53 -12.66
CA MET A 1 45.24 22.51 -11.88
C MET A 1 44.35 21.28 -11.76
N ALA A 2 44.76 20.18 -12.40
CA ALA A 2 44.05 18.90 -12.36
C ALA A 2 44.38 18.18 -11.05
N ALA A 3 43.36 17.69 -10.34
CA ALA A 3 43.52 16.80 -9.19
C ALA A 3 43.07 15.39 -9.59
N ARG A 4 43.98 14.43 -9.39
CA ARG A 4 43.84 12.99 -9.68
C ARG A 4 42.96 12.33 -8.62
N CYS A 5 42.16 11.35 -9.05
CA CYS A 5 41.55 10.35 -8.15
C CYS A 5 42.56 9.21 -7.96
N ASP A 6 42.94 8.94 -6.71
CA ASP A 6 43.66 7.72 -6.32
C ASP A 6 42.65 6.61 -5.98
N SER A 7 42.93 5.40 -6.47
CA SER A 7 42.26 4.15 -6.10
C SER A 7 42.67 3.68 -4.71
N PRO A 8 41.80 3.00 -3.94
CA PRO A 8 42.17 2.48 -2.63
C PRO A 8 43.16 1.30 -2.74
N ASP A 9 44.18 1.36 -1.88
CA ASP A 9 45.22 0.35 -1.67
C ASP A 9 44.67 -0.83 -0.84
N PHE A 10 44.94 -2.06 -1.28
CA PHE A 10 44.44 -3.31 -0.69
C PHE A 10 45.57 -4.14 -0.05
N SER A 11 46.70 -3.53 0.29
CA SER A 11 47.90 -4.22 0.78
C SER A 11 47.79 -4.94 2.14
N ASP A 12 46.66 -4.87 2.83
CA ASP A 12 46.50 -5.41 4.21
C ASP A 12 45.68 -6.72 4.31
N PHE A 13 45.47 -7.44 3.20
CA PHE A 13 44.87 -8.79 3.26
C PHE A 13 45.96 -9.87 3.16
N GLU A 14 46.25 -10.58 4.25
CA GLU A 14 47.07 -11.79 4.24
C GLU A 14 46.37 -12.90 3.43
N GLU A 15 47.04 -13.41 2.40
CA GLU A 15 46.64 -14.63 1.68
C GLU A 15 46.77 -15.84 2.62
N VAL A 16 45.66 -16.55 2.82
CA VAL A 16 45.66 -17.81 3.59
C VAL A 16 46.19 -18.93 2.70
N ASP A 17 47.36 -19.47 3.05
CA ASP A 17 47.95 -20.63 2.39
C ASP A 17 47.14 -21.90 2.69
N VAL A 18 46.43 -22.39 1.67
CA VAL A 18 45.58 -23.58 1.71
C VAL A 18 46.37 -24.91 1.64
N SER A 19 47.70 -24.86 1.63
CA SER A 19 48.55 -26.07 1.57
C SER A 19 48.66 -26.84 2.90
N GLU A 20 48.19 -26.29 4.02
CA GLU A 20 48.28 -26.94 5.35
C GLU A 20 47.11 -27.87 5.73
N PHE A 21 46.12 -28.08 4.85
CA PHE A 21 45.03 -29.03 5.15
C PHE A 21 45.49 -30.48 4.90
N PRO A 22 45.41 -31.40 5.88
CA PRO A 22 45.87 -32.77 5.72
C PRO A 22 45.02 -33.51 4.67
N GLN A 23 45.67 -33.96 3.60
CA GLN A 23 45.08 -34.79 2.56
C GLN A 23 44.63 -36.14 3.14
N THR A 24 43.32 -36.34 3.25
CA THR A 24 42.73 -37.67 3.47
C THR A 24 42.58 -38.39 2.12
N PRO A 25 42.72 -39.73 2.04
CA PRO A 25 42.80 -40.41 0.76
C PRO A 25 41.45 -40.37 0.04
N LEU A 26 41.47 -39.83 -1.18
CA LEU A 26 40.36 -39.83 -2.11
C LEU A 26 39.93 -41.28 -2.42
N LEU A 27 38.69 -41.62 -2.05
CA LEU A 27 37.98 -42.74 -2.64
C LEU A 27 37.77 -42.44 -4.12
N SER A 28 38.44 -43.21 -4.97
CA SER A 28 38.19 -43.26 -6.41
C SER A 28 36.75 -43.71 -6.67
N ASN A 29 35.94 -42.88 -7.32
CA ASN A 29 35.09 -43.36 -8.41
C ASN A 29 34.51 -42.23 -9.28
N ASN A 30 34.91 -42.28 -10.55
CA ASN A 30 34.56 -41.43 -11.67
C ASN A 30 33.10 -41.59 -12.14
N HIS A 31 32.11 -41.19 -11.33
CA HIS A 31 30.72 -41.18 -11.80
C HIS A 31 29.94 -39.87 -11.61
N VAL A 32 30.48 -38.87 -10.91
CA VAL A 32 29.72 -37.63 -10.62
C VAL A 32 30.09 -36.46 -11.55
N MET A 33 31.24 -36.49 -12.21
CA MET A 33 31.75 -35.35 -13.00
C MET A 33 31.30 -35.32 -14.47
N SER A 34 30.63 -36.36 -14.99
CA SER A 34 30.24 -36.43 -16.42
C SER A 34 28.86 -35.84 -16.75
N HIS A 35 28.14 -35.30 -15.76
CA HIS A 35 26.80 -34.72 -15.97
C HIS A 35 26.75 -33.19 -15.96
N PHE A 36 27.86 -32.50 -15.69
CA PHE A 36 27.90 -31.04 -15.71
C PHE A 36 28.19 -30.43 -17.10
N SER A 37 28.55 -31.24 -18.10
CA SER A 37 28.86 -30.80 -19.47
C SER A 37 27.62 -30.53 -20.35
N LYS A 38 26.41 -30.61 -19.80
CA LYS A 38 25.14 -30.29 -20.48
C LYS A 38 24.34 -29.16 -19.83
N LEU A 39 24.98 -28.29 -19.07
CA LEU A 39 24.41 -26.96 -18.81
C LEU A 39 24.60 -26.14 -20.08
N SER A 40 23.77 -26.41 -21.10
CA SER A 40 23.49 -25.42 -22.11
C SER A 40 22.96 -24.22 -21.35
N VAL A 41 23.74 -23.14 -21.28
CA VAL A 41 23.20 -21.82 -21.02
C VAL A 41 22.16 -21.63 -22.12
N SER A 42 20.88 -21.81 -21.78
CA SER A 42 19.82 -21.51 -22.73
C SER A 42 20.04 -20.06 -23.10
N SER A 43 20.33 -19.83 -24.37
CA SER A 43 20.42 -18.51 -24.98
C SER A 43 19.02 -17.89 -25.08
N SER A 44 18.27 -17.88 -23.98
CA SER A 44 17.25 -16.87 -23.75
C SER A 44 17.99 -15.63 -23.27
N THR A 45 18.71 -14.98 -24.18
CA THR A 45 19.03 -13.57 -24.07
C THR A 45 17.70 -12.82 -24.18
N GLY A 46 16.89 -12.89 -23.12
CA GLY A 46 15.80 -11.97 -22.93
C GLY A 46 16.45 -10.70 -22.43
N ASP A 47 16.77 -9.78 -23.35
CA ASP A 47 17.58 -8.57 -23.14
C ASP A 47 16.89 -7.50 -22.28
N GLY A 48 16.24 -7.90 -21.18
CA GLY A 48 15.47 -7.03 -20.31
C GLY A 48 15.71 -7.34 -18.84
N HIS A 49 15.58 -6.32 -18.01
CA HIS A 49 15.68 -6.45 -16.56
C HIS A 49 14.52 -7.33 -16.02
N PRO A 50 14.75 -8.13 -14.95
CA PRO A 50 13.81 -9.16 -14.47
C PRO A 50 12.36 -8.77 -14.13
N PRO A 51 12.01 -7.54 -13.70
CA PRO A 51 10.64 -7.20 -13.28
C PRO A 51 9.61 -7.08 -14.42
N TRP A 52 10.03 -6.97 -15.69
CA TRP A 52 9.12 -6.75 -16.84
C TRP A 52 9.45 -7.61 -18.08
N GLN A 53 10.30 -8.62 -17.91
CA GLN A 53 10.76 -9.46 -19.01
C GLN A 53 9.56 -10.20 -19.64
N GLY A 54 9.21 -9.85 -20.89
CA GLY A 54 8.13 -10.48 -21.66
C GLY A 54 6.81 -9.70 -21.77
N HIS A 55 6.70 -8.48 -21.22
CA HIS A 55 5.46 -7.67 -21.24
C HIS A 55 5.63 -6.29 -21.88
N ARG A 56 6.64 -6.11 -22.76
CA ARG A 56 7.02 -4.82 -23.37
C ARG A 56 5.85 -4.14 -24.09
N ASP A 57 5.02 -4.90 -24.80
CA ASP A 57 3.83 -4.41 -25.53
C ASP A 57 2.70 -3.92 -24.60
N LYS A 58 2.80 -4.17 -23.29
CA LYS A 58 1.84 -3.71 -22.27
C LYS A 58 2.38 -2.58 -21.39
N LEU A 59 3.59 -2.11 -21.66
CA LEU A 59 4.15 -0.96 -20.96
C LEU A 59 3.49 0.33 -21.44
N VAL A 60 3.21 1.22 -20.49
CA VAL A 60 2.64 2.54 -20.74
C VAL A 60 3.50 3.60 -20.10
N GLY A 61 4.00 4.55 -20.90
CA GLY A 61 4.71 5.73 -20.44
C GLY A 61 3.74 6.88 -20.20
N LEU A 62 3.76 7.47 -19.00
CA LEU A 62 2.85 8.57 -18.66
C LEU A 62 3.60 9.70 -17.95
N VAL A 63 3.48 10.90 -18.52
CA VAL A 63 3.94 12.16 -17.95
C VAL A 63 2.76 12.95 -17.41
N ASP A 64 2.86 13.41 -16.16
CA ASP A 64 1.94 14.34 -15.51
C ASP A 64 2.67 15.66 -15.21
N MET A 65 2.35 16.70 -15.98
CA MET A 65 2.85 18.06 -15.80
C MET A 65 1.97 18.82 -14.80
N GLY A 66 2.19 18.54 -13.51
CA GLY A 66 1.52 19.22 -12.42
C GLY A 66 2.17 20.56 -12.04
N SER A 67 1.44 21.35 -11.25
CA SER A 67 1.83 22.71 -10.84
C SER A 67 3.20 22.81 -10.13
N ASN A 68 3.56 21.82 -9.30
CA ASN A 68 4.75 21.83 -8.44
C ASN A 68 5.77 20.73 -8.81
N GLY A 69 5.71 20.23 -10.04
CA GLY A 69 6.63 19.19 -10.50
C GLY A 69 6.05 18.36 -11.63
N ILE A 70 6.94 17.97 -12.54
CA ILE A 70 6.63 17.07 -13.65
C ILE A 70 6.96 15.65 -13.20
N ARG A 71 5.99 14.75 -13.29
CA ARG A 71 6.13 13.34 -12.89
C ARG A 71 6.11 12.46 -14.12
N PHE A 72 6.90 11.40 -14.10
CA PHE A 72 6.93 10.40 -15.16
C PHE A 72 6.92 9.00 -14.56
N SER A 73 6.25 8.08 -15.23
CA SER A 73 6.29 6.66 -14.90
C SER A 73 6.16 5.81 -16.15
N ILE A 74 6.81 4.65 -16.13
CA ILE A 74 6.46 3.52 -16.99
C ILE A 74 5.74 2.51 -16.13
N THR A 75 4.55 2.11 -16.53
CA THR A 75 3.67 1.20 -15.79
C THR A 75 3.39 -0.04 -16.63
N ASP A 76 3.45 -1.22 -16.00
CA ASP A 76 3.09 -2.48 -16.65
C ASP A 76 1.59 -2.75 -16.50
N LEU A 77 0.87 -2.75 -17.63
CA LEU A 77 -0.57 -3.05 -17.70
C LEU A 77 -0.86 -4.46 -18.21
N SER A 78 0.09 -5.39 -18.11
CA SER A 78 -0.15 -6.82 -18.31
C SER A 78 -0.97 -7.41 -17.15
N ASP A 79 -1.71 -8.49 -17.42
CA ASP A 79 -2.33 -9.26 -16.35
C ASP A 79 -1.24 -10.03 -15.58
N PRO A 80 -1.23 -10.01 -14.23
CA PRO A 80 -2.21 -9.39 -13.34
C PRO A 80 -1.84 -7.97 -12.86
N LEU A 81 -0.69 -7.44 -13.27
CA LEU A 81 -0.09 -6.18 -12.77
C LEU A 81 -0.94 -4.93 -13.04
N ALA A 82 -1.75 -4.96 -14.11
CA ALA A 82 -2.66 -3.88 -14.49
C ALA A 82 -3.56 -3.42 -13.34
N ARG A 83 -4.01 -4.34 -12.47
CA ARG A 83 -4.87 -3.99 -11.34
C ARG A 83 -4.19 -3.07 -10.33
N ILE A 84 -2.92 -3.30 -10.07
CA ILE A 84 -2.14 -2.57 -9.06
C ILE A 84 -1.34 -1.41 -9.66
N LEU A 85 -1.46 -1.20 -10.97
CA LEU A 85 -0.75 -0.16 -11.72
C LEU A 85 0.75 -0.17 -11.37
N ASN A 86 1.35 -1.37 -11.37
CA ASN A 86 2.71 -1.56 -10.88
C ASN A 86 3.69 -0.72 -11.70
N PRO A 87 4.33 0.31 -11.12
CA PRO A 87 5.29 1.10 -11.85
C PRO A 87 6.58 0.30 -12.00
N VAL A 88 7.08 0.24 -13.23
CA VAL A 88 8.41 -0.27 -13.55
C VAL A 88 9.46 0.76 -13.15
N ILE A 89 9.21 2.03 -13.46
CA ILE A 89 10.07 3.14 -13.08
C ILE A 89 9.25 4.38 -12.80
N VAL A 90 9.75 5.24 -11.90
CA VAL A 90 9.15 6.53 -11.58
C VAL A 90 10.22 7.62 -11.50
N TYR A 91 9.92 8.78 -12.06
CA TYR A 91 10.76 9.97 -11.99
C TYR A 91 9.94 11.19 -11.59
N ARG A 92 10.62 12.16 -10.98
CA ARG A 92 10.05 13.47 -10.68
C ARG A 92 11.08 14.55 -10.94
N SER A 93 10.72 15.52 -11.77
CA SER A 93 11.40 16.81 -11.85
C SER A 93 10.75 17.82 -10.90
N SER A 94 11.55 18.68 -10.29
CA SER A 94 11.11 19.72 -9.35
C SER A 94 10.69 21.03 -10.01
N ILE A 95 10.70 21.11 -11.35
CA ILE A 95 10.24 22.28 -12.10
C ILE A 95 8.81 22.64 -11.66
N SER A 96 8.65 23.83 -11.12
CA SER A 96 7.35 24.35 -10.67
C SER A 96 6.78 25.25 -11.75
N LEU A 97 5.84 24.73 -12.53
CA LEU A 97 5.14 25.53 -13.54
C LEU A 97 4.28 26.61 -12.91
N TYR A 98 3.78 26.42 -11.67
CA TYR A 98 3.04 27.46 -10.96
C TYR A 98 3.94 28.61 -10.57
N ASP A 99 5.06 28.35 -9.88
CA ASP A 99 5.93 29.42 -9.40
C ASP A 99 6.58 30.18 -10.57
N ALA A 100 6.87 29.50 -11.69
CA ALA A 100 7.43 30.11 -12.90
C ALA A 100 6.51 31.14 -13.59
N GLN A 101 5.24 31.22 -13.18
CA GLN A 101 4.25 32.13 -13.76
C GLN A 101 3.99 33.35 -12.90
N PHE A 102 4.72 33.54 -11.80
CA PHE A 102 4.56 34.71 -10.94
C PHE A 102 5.88 35.43 -10.76
N ASP A 103 5.85 36.75 -10.91
CA ASP A 103 6.99 37.59 -10.58
C ASP A 103 7.30 37.47 -9.07
N PRO A 104 8.53 37.15 -8.66
CA PRO A 104 8.87 36.99 -7.24
C PRO A 104 8.78 38.28 -6.42
N GLU A 105 8.92 39.45 -7.05
CA GLU A 105 8.91 40.75 -6.39
C GLU A 105 7.51 41.35 -6.33
N THR A 106 6.80 41.35 -7.47
CA THR A 106 5.46 41.97 -7.55
C THR A 106 4.34 40.98 -7.25
N GLY A 107 4.57 39.68 -7.46
CA GLY A 107 3.55 38.64 -7.34
C GLY A 107 2.57 38.59 -8.51
N ASP A 108 2.79 39.39 -9.55
CA ASP A 108 1.94 39.44 -10.74
C ASP A 108 2.16 38.22 -11.63
N GLN A 109 1.10 37.82 -12.34
CA GLN A 109 1.23 36.72 -13.28
C GLN A 109 2.06 37.14 -14.50
N ILE A 110 3.10 36.38 -14.83
CA ILE A 110 3.98 36.55 -16.00
C ILE A 110 3.90 35.32 -16.92
N PRO A 111 4.22 35.45 -18.22
CA PRO A 111 4.43 34.28 -19.09
C PRO A 111 5.52 33.38 -18.53
N ILE A 112 5.41 32.06 -18.77
CA ILE A 112 6.43 31.10 -18.38
C ILE A 112 7.74 31.47 -19.11
N PRO A 113 8.84 31.73 -18.38
CA PRO A 113 10.12 32.11 -18.96
C PRO A 113 10.70 31.07 -19.92
N GLU A 114 11.41 31.51 -20.95
CA GLU A 114 11.98 30.65 -22.01
C GLU A 114 12.95 29.59 -21.46
N ASN A 115 13.74 29.93 -20.44
CA ASN A 115 14.62 28.97 -19.76
C ASN A 115 13.84 27.85 -19.06
N THR A 116 12.64 28.15 -18.54
CA THR A 116 11.75 27.14 -17.95
C THR A 116 11.14 26.27 -19.03
N ILE A 117 10.70 26.85 -20.15
CA ILE A 117 10.20 26.08 -21.31
C ILE A 117 11.28 25.12 -21.82
N THR A 118 12.52 25.60 -21.96
CA THR A 118 13.68 24.80 -22.36
C THR A 118 13.90 23.64 -21.39
N ALA A 119 13.95 23.91 -20.09
CA ALA A 119 14.14 22.88 -19.06
C ALA A 119 13.00 21.83 -19.05
N VAL A 120 11.76 22.24 -19.33
CA VAL A 120 10.63 21.32 -19.51
C VAL A 120 10.89 20.41 -20.71
N CYS A 121 11.26 20.98 -21.85
CA CYS A 121 11.52 20.22 -23.07
C CYS A 121 12.66 19.20 -22.88
N GLU A 122 13.77 19.60 -22.26
CA GLU A 122 14.91 18.70 -21.95
C GLU A 122 14.50 17.52 -21.06
N VAL A 123 13.70 17.79 -20.02
CA VAL A 123 13.19 16.74 -19.12
C VAL A 123 12.27 15.77 -19.86
N LEU A 124 11.38 16.27 -20.72
CA LEU A 124 10.47 15.43 -21.49
C LEU A 124 11.20 14.61 -22.56
N GLN A 125 12.20 15.19 -23.23
CA GLN A 125 13.08 14.46 -24.15
C GLN A 125 13.80 13.33 -23.43
N ARG A 126 14.31 13.57 -22.21
CA ARG A 126 14.91 12.51 -21.39
C ARG A 126 13.90 11.40 -21.10
N PHE A 127 12.65 11.73 -20.80
CA PHE A 127 11.61 10.71 -20.59
C PHE A 127 11.31 9.91 -21.86
N MET A 128 11.32 10.54 -23.04
CA MET A 128 11.17 9.81 -24.32
C MET A 128 12.31 8.81 -24.54
N VAL A 129 13.55 9.20 -24.22
CA VAL A 129 14.70 8.28 -24.27
C VAL A 129 14.49 7.11 -23.32
N VAL A 130 14.03 7.36 -22.09
CA VAL A 130 13.75 6.26 -21.13
C VAL A 130 12.62 5.35 -21.64
N CYS A 131 11.53 5.88 -22.21
CA CYS A 131 10.50 5.05 -22.82
C CYS A 131 11.08 4.14 -23.93
N LYS A 132 11.94 4.69 -24.78
CA LYS A 132 12.61 3.94 -25.85
C LYS A 132 13.53 2.84 -25.28
N ASP A 133 14.30 3.13 -24.23
CA ASP A 133 15.18 2.16 -23.57
C ASP A 133 14.42 0.97 -22.96
N PHE A 134 13.14 1.18 -22.60
CA PHE A 134 12.24 0.16 -22.06
C PHE A 134 11.36 -0.50 -23.14
N ASP A 135 11.52 -0.14 -24.41
CA ASP A 135 10.68 -0.56 -25.54
C ASP A 135 9.19 -0.28 -25.32
N VAL A 136 8.85 0.84 -24.71
CA VAL A 136 7.45 1.30 -24.60
C VAL A 136 6.94 1.63 -26.02
N PRO A 137 5.81 1.05 -26.47
CA PRO A 137 5.23 1.40 -27.76
C PRO A 137 4.93 2.90 -27.83
N GLU A 138 5.22 3.53 -28.97
CA GLU A 138 5.06 4.97 -29.15
C GLU A 138 3.61 5.44 -28.89
N GLU A 139 2.64 4.63 -29.30
CA GLU A 139 1.20 4.85 -29.07
C GLU A 139 0.78 4.77 -27.59
N HIS A 140 1.62 4.19 -26.74
CA HIS A 140 1.40 4.04 -25.29
C HIS A 140 2.16 5.09 -24.47
N ILE A 141 2.64 6.16 -25.10
CA ILE A 141 3.31 7.27 -24.42
C ILE A 141 2.37 8.48 -24.39
N TYR A 142 1.92 8.84 -23.19
CA TYR A 142 0.97 9.92 -22.94
C TYR A 142 1.62 11.05 -22.16
N LEU A 143 1.37 12.29 -22.59
CA LEU A 143 1.76 13.50 -21.88
C LEU A 143 0.48 14.24 -21.48
N VAL A 144 0.24 14.37 -20.18
CA VAL A 144 -0.92 15.10 -19.64
C VAL A 144 -0.45 16.31 -18.84
N ALA A 145 -1.22 17.39 -18.88
CA ALA A 145 -0.94 18.61 -18.13
C ALA A 145 -2.20 19.15 -17.44
N THR A 146 -2.00 19.77 -16.27
CA THR A 146 -3.11 20.23 -15.42
C THR A 146 -3.19 21.76 -15.34
N GLU A 147 -3.76 22.27 -14.24
CA GLU A 147 -4.09 23.68 -14.02
C GLU A 147 -2.99 24.67 -14.37
N ALA A 148 -1.74 24.46 -13.92
CA ALA A 148 -0.67 25.43 -14.15
C ALA A 148 -0.40 25.65 -15.65
N THR A 149 -0.37 24.59 -16.46
CA THR A 149 -0.18 24.72 -17.91
C THR A 149 -1.39 25.36 -18.57
N ARG A 150 -2.60 25.05 -18.11
CA ARG A 150 -3.87 25.57 -18.66
C ARG A 150 -4.03 27.08 -18.43
N LEU A 151 -3.57 27.59 -17.28
CA LEU A 151 -3.69 29.01 -16.90
C LEU A 151 -2.53 29.89 -17.37
N ALA A 152 -1.49 29.32 -17.99
CA ALA A 152 -0.32 30.05 -18.43
C ALA A 152 -0.63 31.02 -19.58
N LYS A 153 -0.18 32.27 -19.45
CA LYS A 153 -0.34 33.33 -20.48
C LYS A 153 0.18 32.90 -21.85
N ASN A 154 1.27 32.13 -21.88
CA ASN A 154 1.89 31.57 -23.08
C ASN A 154 1.77 30.05 -23.16
N SER A 155 0.65 29.47 -22.69
CA SER A 155 0.40 28.02 -22.76
C SER A 155 0.60 27.46 -24.17
N ALA A 156 0.07 28.12 -25.20
CA ALA A 156 0.22 27.68 -26.59
C ALA A 156 1.69 27.58 -27.04
N GLN A 157 2.55 28.52 -26.62
CA GLN A 157 3.99 28.50 -26.91
C GLN A 157 4.67 27.29 -26.25
N LEU A 158 4.37 27.04 -24.96
CA LEU A 158 4.91 25.89 -24.24
C LEU A 158 4.49 24.57 -24.91
N LEU A 159 3.22 24.42 -25.24
CA LEU A 159 2.69 23.20 -25.88
C LEU A 159 3.33 22.95 -27.25
N GLN A 160 3.49 24.00 -28.06
CA GLN A 160 4.14 23.92 -29.36
C GLN A 160 5.62 23.52 -29.22
N SER A 161 6.34 24.13 -28.28
CA SER A 161 7.75 23.81 -28.00
C SER A 161 7.93 22.34 -27.57
N ILE A 162 7.03 21.82 -26.74
CA ILE A 162 7.03 20.41 -26.34
C ILE A 162 6.77 19.50 -27.54
N LYS A 163 5.81 19.86 -28.41
CA LYS A 163 5.50 19.07 -29.61
C LYS A 163 6.69 19.00 -30.56
N GLU A 164 7.39 20.11 -30.76
CA GLU A 164 8.59 20.17 -31.59
C GLU A 164 9.74 19.36 -30.97
N ALA A 165 9.94 19.46 -29.65
CA ALA A 165 11.03 18.78 -28.96
C ALA A 165 10.84 17.26 -28.82
N THR A 166 9.59 16.79 -28.67
CA THR A 166 9.29 15.39 -28.30
C THR A 166 8.49 14.62 -29.36
N GLY A 167 7.90 15.31 -30.34
CA GLY A 167 6.95 14.73 -31.28
C GLY A 167 5.58 14.38 -30.68
N LYS A 168 5.35 14.58 -29.38
CA LYS A 168 4.11 14.22 -28.68
C LYS A 168 3.23 15.45 -28.44
N ASN A 169 1.92 15.25 -28.54
CA ASN A 169 0.95 16.26 -28.11
C ASN A 169 0.75 16.12 -26.60
N VAL A 170 0.58 17.25 -25.91
CA VAL A 170 0.19 17.26 -24.49
C VAL A 170 -1.33 17.41 -24.40
N GLU A 171 -1.97 16.49 -23.68
CA GLU A 171 -3.39 16.55 -23.36
C GLU A 171 -3.59 17.49 -22.16
N LEU A 172 -4.28 18.62 -22.38
CA LEU A 172 -4.71 19.50 -21.29
C LEU A 172 -5.95 18.91 -20.61
N ILE A 173 -5.80 18.48 -19.36
CA ILE A 173 -6.93 17.96 -18.58
C ILE A 173 -7.84 19.13 -18.18
N GLU A 174 -9.14 18.99 -18.43
CA GLU A 174 -10.16 19.95 -17.99
C GLU A 174 -10.29 19.99 -16.46
N LYS A 175 -10.72 21.12 -15.90
CA LYS A 175 -10.76 21.33 -14.45
C LYS A 175 -11.64 20.30 -13.73
N GLU A 176 -12.82 20.02 -14.28
CA GLU A 176 -13.80 19.07 -13.74
C GLU A 176 -13.30 17.62 -13.90
N MET A 177 -12.61 17.33 -15.00
CA MET A 177 -12.02 16.03 -15.28
C MET A 177 -10.83 15.74 -14.35
N GLU A 178 -10.03 16.74 -14.00
CA GLU A 178 -8.87 16.59 -13.11
C GLU A 178 -9.28 16.02 -11.74
N GLY A 179 -10.35 16.53 -11.14
CA GLY A 179 -10.83 16.01 -9.86
C GLY A 179 -11.47 14.62 -9.97
N GLN A 180 -12.14 14.31 -11.08
CA GLN A 180 -12.63 12.94 -11.35
C GLN A 180 -11.46 11.96 -11.52
N ILE A 181 -10.44 12.30 -12.31
CA ILE A 181 -9.25 11.49 -12.51
C ILE A 181 -8.49 11.33 -11.19
N GLY A 182 -8.32 12.39 -10.39
CA GLY A 182 -7.71 12.32 -9.06
C GLY A 182 -8.46 11.34 -8.15
N ALA A 183 -9.80 11.37 -8.14
CA ALA A 183 -10.62 10.42 -7.38
C ALA A 183 -10.47 8.98 -7.88
N LEU A 184 -10.37 8.76 -9.20
CA LEU A 184 -10.04 7.45 -9.78
C LEU A 184 -8.65 6.97 -9.37
N GLY A 185 -7.67 7.89 -9.29
CA GLY A 185 -6.32 7.58 -8.83
C GLY A 185 -6.31 7.06 -7.40
N ILE A 186 -7.10 7.68 -6.51
CA ILE A 186 -7.30 7.16 -5.16
C ILE A 186 -8.00 5.80 -5.19
N ALA A 187 -9.12 5.69 -5.91
CA ALA A 187 -9.90 4.45 -6.01
C ALA A 187 -9.08 3.26 -6.55
N SER A 188 -8.07 3.52 -7.38
CA SER A 188 -7.16 2.49 -7.88
C SER A 188 -6.46 1.72 -6.77
N GLY A 189 -6.26 2.31 -5.60
CA GLY A 189 -5.67 1.62 -4.45
C GLY A 189 -6.63 0.68 -3.72
N PHE A 190 -7.95 0.86 -3.83
CA PHE A 190 -8.91 0.21 -2.94
C PHE A 190 -9.67 -0.91 -3.63
N LEU A 191 -9.97 -2.00 -2.91
CA LEU A 191 -10.90 -3.03 -3.37
C LEU A 191 -12.34 -2.50 -3.38
N THR A 192 -12.72 -1.84 -2.28
CA THR A 192 -13.98 -1.13 -2.12
C THR A 192 -13.72 0.21 -1.47
N MET A 193 -14.44 1.25 -1.89
CA MET A 193 -14.26 2.61 -1.40
C MET A 193 -15.61 3.31 -1.37
N GLU A 194 -15.92 3.98 -0.27
CA GLU A 194 -17.12 4.79 -0.14
C GLU A 194 -16.88 5.94 0.82
N GLY A 195 -17.13 7.17 0.36
CA GLY A 195 -17.00 8.39 1.16
C GLY A 195 -16.67 9.63 0.33
N LEU A 196 -16.27 10.69 1.01
CA LEU A 196 -15.84 11.95 0.39
C LEU A 196 -14.37 11.85 -0.04
N VAL A 197 -14.05 12.40 -1.19
CA VAL A 197 -12.70 12.47 -1.74
C VAL A 197 -12.25 13.92 -1.78
N MET A 198 -11.04 14.17 -1.30
CA MET A 198 -10.42 15.48 -1.39
C MET A 198 -8.97 15.39 -1.87
N ASP A 199 -8.62 16.30 -2.76
CA ASP A 199 -7.24 16.48 -3.22
C ASP A 199 -6.77 17.89 -2.87
N LEU A 200 -5.61 17.98 -2.19
CA LEU A 200 -4.99 19.24 -1.80
C LEU A 200 -3.70 19.47 -2.58
N GLY A 201 -3.83 20.24 -3.66
CA GLY A 201 -2.75 20.72 -4.51
C GLY A 201 -2.04 21.94 -3.94
N GLY A 202 -1.22 22.57 -4.79
CA GLY A 202 -0.55 23.84 -4.46
C GLY A 202 -1.47 25.05 -4.63
N GLY A 203 -2.15 25.12 -5.77
CA GLY A 203 -3.04 26.25 -6.12
C GLY A 203 -4.50 26.02 -5.72
N SER A 204 -4.97 24.77 -5.76
CA SER A 204 -6.38 24.45 -5.56
C SER A 204 -6.62 23.25 -4.64
N THR A 205 -7.86 23.15 -4.15
CA THR A 205 -8.40 22.02 -3.39
C THR A 205 -9.69 21.54 -4.03
N GLN A 206 -9.81 20.23 -4.24
CA GLN A 206 -10.96 19.59 -4.87
C GLN A 206 -11.76 18.78 -3.86
N ILE A 207 -13.08 18.70 -4.04
CA ILE A 207 -13.98 17.82 -3.28
C ILE A 207 -14.99 17.14 -4.19
N THR A 208 -15.20 15.83 -3.98
CA THR A 208 -16.28 15.05 -4.56
C THR A 208 -16.65 13.88 -3.63
N TRP A 209 -17.61 13.04 -4.02
CA TRP A 209 -17.84 11.74 -3.39
C TRP A 209 -17.54 10.63 -4.36
N ILE A 210 -17.21 9.44 -3.84
CA ILE A 210 -16.98 8.25 -4.64
C ILE A 210 -17.61 7.02 -3.99
N ILE A 211 -18.11 6.12 -4.84
CA ILE A 211 -18.49 4.76 -4.49
C ILE A 211 -17.81 3.84 -5.50
N SER A 212 -16.86 3.04 -5.05
CA SER A 212 -16.21 1.96 -5.80
C SER A 212 -16.59 0.63 -5.19
N ARG A 213 -17.35 -0.18 -5.92
CA ARG A 213 -17.77 -1.53 -5.50
C ARG A 213 -17.76 -2.47 -6.71
N GLN A 214 -17.19 -3.66 -6.56
CA GLN A 214 -17.13 -4.69 -7.60
C GLN A 214 -16.56 -4.20 -8.95
N GLY A 215 -15.59 -3.28 -8.92
CA GLY A 215 -14.97 -2.70 -10.12
C GLY A 215 -15.79 -1.62 -10.83
N HIS A 216 -17.00 -1.31 -10.33
CA HIS A 216 -17.81 -0.20 -10.78
C HIS A 216 -17.58 1.02 -9.90
N ILE A 217 -17.42 2.18 -10.54
CA ILE A 217 -17.13 3.44 -9.86
C ILE A 217 -18.23 4.43 -10.19
N ARG A 218 -18.72 5.11 -9.17
CA ARG A 218 -19.68 6.21 -9.27
C ARG A 218 -19.11 7.40 -8.52
N THR A 219 -19.24 8.57 -9.13
CA THR A 219 -18.93 9.88 -8.53
C THR A 219 -20.11 10.81 -8.75
N SER A 220 -20.07 12.02 -8.20
CA SER A 220 -21.10 13.03 -8.48
C SER A 220 -21.24 13.29 -9.99
N THR A 221 -22.48 13.41 -10.46
CA THR A 221 -22.81 13.83 -11.83
C THR A 221 -22.40 15.27 -12.10
N ASN A 222 -22.29 16.09 -11.05
CA ASN A 222 -21.78 17.45 -11.12
C ASN A 222 -20.23 17.50 -11.06
N GLY A 223 -19.57 16.35 -11.10
CA GLY A 223 -18.12 16.23 -11.08
C GLY A 223 -17.50 16.53 -9.72
N SER A 224 -16.42 17.31 -9.72
CA SER A 224 -15.73 17.76 -8.52
C SER A 224 -15.80 19.27 -8.41
N PHE A 225 -16.05 19.79 -7.20
CA PHE A 225 -15.89 21.21 -6.93
C PHE A 225 -14.43 21.51 -6.61
N SER A 226 -13.93 22.62 -7.13
CA SER A 226 -12.53 23.02 -6.99
C SER A 226 -12.45 24.48 -6.58
N PHE A 227 -11.73 24.71 -5.49
CA PHE A 227 -11.56 26.00 -4.85
C PHE A 227 -10.10 26.44 -4.91
N PRO A 228 -9.82 27.76 -4.89
CA PRO A 228 -8.46 28.30 -4.86
C PRO A 228 -7.83 28.21 -3.45
N TYR A 229 -8.06 27.10 -2.74
CA TYR A 229 -7.62 26.86 -1.36
C TYR A 229 -6.47 25.85 -1.31
N GLY A 230 -5.62 25.81 -2.33
CA GLY A 230 -4.43 24.95 -2.33
C GLY A 230 -3.44 25.37 -1.25
N ALA A 231 -2.55 24.47 -0.85
CA ALA A 231 -1.67 24.72 0.30
C ALA A 231 -0.78 25.96 0.13
N ALA A 232 -0.25 26.21 -1.08
CA ALA A 232 0.56 27.39 -1.35
C ALA A 232 -0.29 28.65 -1.53
N ALA A 233 -1.41 28.54 -2.26
CA ALA A 233 -2.33 29.66 -2.47
C ALA A 233 -2.90 30.16 -1.14
N LEU A 234 -3.36 29.26 -0.27
CA LEU A 234 -3.92 29.60 1.03
C LEU A 234 -2.86 30.18 1.98
N THR A 235 -1.62 29.68 1.96
CA THR A 235 -0.51 30.32 2.69
C THR A 235 -0.34 31.78 2.24
N LYS A 236 -0.23 32.02 0.92
CA LYS A 236 -0.10 33.38 0.37
C LYS A 236 -1.29 34.27 0.78
N THR A 237 -2.52 33.79 0.63
CA THR A 237 -3.73 34.53 1.03
C THR A 237 -3.72 34.90 2.51
N LEU A 238 -3.32 33.98 3.40
CA LEU A 238 -3.24 34.25 4.84
C LEU A 238 -2.13 35.26 5.17
N ASP A 239 -1.00 35.20 4.49
CA ASP A 239 0.09 36.16 4.64
C ASP A 239 -0.32 37.56 4.13
N ASP A 240 -0.95 37.64 2.96
CA ASP A 240 -1.45 38.89 2.37
C ASP A 240 -2.53 39.54 3.24
N ILE A 241 -3.43 38.75 3.85
CA ILE A 241 -4.45 39.25 4.78
C ILE A 241 -3.82 39.92 6.01
N ARG A 242 -2.70 39.37 6.51
CA ARG A 242 -2.00 39.86 7.71
C ARG A 242 -1.07 41.03 7.41
N LYS A 243 -0.59 41.16 6.17
CA LYS A 243 0.38 42.18 5.77
C LYS A 243 -0.16 43.59 5.98
N GLY A 244 0.53 44.39 6.79
CA GLY A 244 0.23 45.81 6.99
C GLY A 244 -1.04 46.09 7.80
N LYS A 245 -1.65 45.09 8.45
CA LYS A 245 -2.81 45.26 9.35
C LYS A 245 -2.41 45.09 10.81
N ASP A 246 -3.17 45.71 11.71
CA ASP A 246 -3.06 45.38 13.12
C ASP A 246 -3.63 43.98 13.42
N GLU A 247 -3.34 43.46 14.62
CA GLU A 247 -3.71 42.09 14.99
C GLU A 247 -5.23 41.85 14.96
N LYS A 248 -6.04 42.84 15.37
CA LYS A 248 -7.50 42.69 15.43
C LYS A 248 -8.13 42.69 14.04
N ASP A 249 -7.67 43.58 13.16
CA ASP A 249 -8.14 43.67 11.79
C ASP A 249 -7.70 42.46 10.97
N ALA A 250 -6.49 41.95 11.22
CA ALA A 250 -6.00 40.72 10.62
C ALA A 250 -6.83 39.51 11.06
N ASP A 251 -7.10 39.36 12.36
CA ASP A 251 -7.93 38.28 12.90
C ASP A 251 -9.36 38.33 12.38
N HIS A 252 -9.95 39.54 12.30
CA HIS A 252 -11.28 39.72 11.72
C HIS A 252 -11.30 39.29 10.25
N ALA A 253 -10.31 39.69 9.45
CA ALA A 253 -10.24 39.32 8.04
C ALA A 253 -10.00 37.82 7.82
N VAL A 254 -9.18 37.18 8.65
CA VAL A 254 -9.01 35.71 8.64
C VAL A 254 -10.32 35.01 8.97
N GLU A 255 -11.08 35.52 9.95
CA GLU A 255 -12.40 34.97 10.30
C GLU A 255 -13.43 35.14 9.18
N GLN A 256 -13.39 36.26 8.43
CA GLN A 256 -14.23 36.43 7.24
C GLN A 256 -13.89 35.41 6.16
N LEU A 257 -12.60 35.21 5.86
CA LEU A 257 -12.15 34.15 4.94
C LEU A 257 -12.64 32.77 5.40
N ARG A 258 -12.54 32.48 6.71
CA ARG A 258 -13.02 31.22 7.29
C ARG A 258 -14.50 31.00 7.01
N LYS A 259 -15.34 32.01 7.26
CA LYS A 259 -16.79 31.97 7.01
C LYS A 259 -17.12 31.78 5.53
N GLU A 260 -16.40 32.48 4.65
CA GLU A 260 -16.52 32.33 3.21
C GLU A 260 -16.22 30.89 2.78
N MET A 261 -15.07 30.34 3.22
CA MET A 261 -14.67 28.97 2.90
C MET A 261 -15.68 27.94 3.42
N VAL A 262 -16.18 28.11 4.66
CA VAL A 262 -17.22 27.23 5.23
C VAL A 262 -18.49 27.28 4.37
N SER A 263 -18.92 28.47 3.96
CA SER A 263 -20.08 28.65 3.07
C SER A 263 -19.87 27.94 1.73
N ASN A 264 -18.70 28.10 1.12
CA ASN A 264 -18.35 27.51 -0.16
C ASN A 264 -18.32 25.97 -0.11
N PHE A 265 -17.75 25.38 0.95
CA PHE A 265 -17.76 23.93 1.13
C PHE A 265 -19.17 23.39 1.43
N LYS A 266 -20.01 24.13 2.17
CA LYS A 266 -21.42 23.75 2.40
C LYS A 266 -22.23 23.77 1.11
N ASP A 267 -22.07 24.80 0.26
CA ASP A 267 -22.70 24.86 -1.07
C ASP A 267 -22.26 23.68 -1.95
N ALA A 268 -20.94 23.43 -2.03
CA ALA A 268 -20.43 22.30 -2.79
C ALA A 268 -20.98 20.96 -2.27
N TYR A 269 -21.04 20.74 -0.95
CA TYR A 269 -21.62 19.52 -0.39
C TYR A 269 -23.08 19.33 -0.84
N GLN A 270 -23.91 20.38 -0.78
CA GLN A 270 -25.31 20.32 -1.22
C GLN A 270 -25.42 19.99 -2.71
N ARG A 271 -24.59 20.64 -3.54
CA ARG A 271 -24.58 20.46 -4.99
C ARG A 271 -23.92 19.17 -5.44
N LEU A 272 -23.08 18.55 -4.63
CA LEU A 272 -22.49 17.25 -4.93
C LEU A 272 -23.55 16.13 -5.02
N GLN A 273 -24.75 16.34 -4.44
CA GLN A 273 -25.82 15.34 -4.40
C GLN A 273 -25.30 14.02 -3.83
N VAL A 274 -24.72 14.09 -2.64
CA VAL A 274 -24.20 12.90 -1.94
C VAL A 274 -25.33 11.85 -1.81
N PRO A 275 -25.11 10.59 -2.21
CA PRO A 275 -26.14 9.57 -2.17
C PRO A 275 -26.72 9.39 -0.77
N GLN A 276 -28.04 9.28 -0.67
CA GLN A 276 -28.73 9.15 0.61
C GLN A 276 -28.22 7.96 1.45
N SER A 277 -27.90 6.83 0.81
CA SER A 277 -27.30 5.68 1.50
C SER A 277 -25.97 5.99 2.19
N MET A 278 -25.15 6.87 1.59
CA MET A 278 -23.87 7.30 2.17
C MET A 278 -24.10 8.24 3.36
N VAL A 279 -25.13 9.10 3.28
CA VAL A 279 -25.53 9.97 4.39
C VAL A 279 -26.04 9.14 5.58
N GLU A 280 -26.90 8.15 5.34
CA GLU A 280 -27.43 7.24 6.36
C GLU A 280 -26.32 6.42 7.03
N GLU A 281 -25.34 5.95 6.25
CA GLU A 281 -24.15 5.30 6.80
C GLU A 281 -23.34 6.28 7.67
N ALA A 282 -23.07 7.50 7.19
CA ALA A 282 -22.38 8.51 8.00
C ALA A 282 -23.12 8.85 9.29
N GLN A 283 -24.46 8.93 9.28
CA GLN A 283 -25.26 9.15 10.49
C GLN A 283 -25.12 8.00 11.49
N ARG A 284 -25.23 6.75 11.02
CA ARG A 284 -25.11 5.56 11.87
C ARG A 284 -23.72 5.41 12.47
N GLU A 285 -22.70 5.77 11.70
CA GLU A 285 -21.29 5.54 12.05
C GLU A 285 -20.60 6.77 12.68
N GLY A 286 -21.32 7.89 12.84
CA GLY A 286 -20.82 9.09 13.51
C GLY A 286 -19.95 10.02 12.65
N GLY A 287 -20.07 9.97 11.32
CA GLY A 287 -19.42 10.88 10.37
C GLY A 287 -19.03 10.21 9.05
N PHE A 288 -18.58 11.02 8.09
CA PHE A 288 -18.11 10.53 6.80
C PHE A 288 -16.70 9.96 6.88
N ARG A 289 -16.45 8.91 6.09
CA ARG A 289 -15.08 8.56 5.68
C ARG A 289 -14.61 9.59 4.66
N ILE A 290 -13.41 10.13 4.87
CA ILE A 290 -12.77 11.02 3.91
C ILE A 290 -11.49 10.39 3.38
N TYR A 291 -11.26 10.51 2.07
CA TYR A 291 -10.06 10.00 1.40
C TYR A 291 -9.27 11.17 0.84
N LEU A 292 -8.05 11.31 1.33
CA LEU A 292 -7.23 12.50 1.16
C LEU A 292 -6.03 12.20 0.28
N SER A 293 -5.88 12.94 -0.81
CA SER A 293 -4.69 12.93 -1.67
C SER A 293 -4.07 14.33 -1.78
N GLY A 294 -3.02 14.45 -2.57
CA GLY A 294 -2.33 15.72 -2.79
C GLY A 294 -1.15 15.95 -1.87
N GLY A 295 -0.33 16.94 -2.24
CA GLY A 295 0.93 17.23 -1.54
C GLY A 295 0.70 17.70 -0.11
N GLY A 296 -0.33 18.52 0.11
CA GLY A 296 -0.65 19.06 1.43
C GLY A 296 -1.16 17.99 2.38
N PHE A 297 -2.20 17.23 2.00
CA PHE A 297 -2.73 16.18 2.88
C PHE A 297 -1.76 15.02 3.11
N ARG A 298 -0.91 14.66 2.14
CA ARG A 298 0.17 13.69 2.42
C ARG A 298 1.17 14.24 3.44
N GLY A 299 1.50 15.53 3.37
CA GLY A 299 2.33 16.19 4.39
C GLY A 299 1.68 16.10 5.77
N TRP A 300 0.38 16.41 5.87
CA TRP A 300 -0.42 16.28 7.09
C TRP A 300 -0.39 14.86 7.65
N GLY A 301 -0.61 13.85 6.81
CA GLY A 301 -0.59 12.46 7.24
C GLY A 301 0.80 11.97 7.68
N TYR A 302 1.89 12.45 7.07
CA TYR A 302 3.25 12.16 7.56
C TYR A 302 3.54 12.85 8.91
N LEU A 303 2.98 14.02 9.20
CA LEU A 303 3.08 14.65 10.54
C LEU A 303 2.35 13.81 11.59
N LEU A 304 1.15 13.34 11.25
CA LEU A 304 0.39 12.42 12.10
C LEU A 304 1.12 11.10 12.33
N LEU A 305 1.71 10.51 11.28
CA LEU A 305 2.57 9.34 11.42
C LEU A 305 3.73 9.61 12.37
N TYR A 306 4.42 10.74 12.18
CA TYR A 306 5.52 11.14 13.06
C TYR A 306 5.07 11.25 14.53
N LEU A 307 3.92 11.89 14.79
CA LEU A 307 3.35 11.97 16.13
C LEU A 307 3.03 10.58 16.71
N ASN A 308 2.46 9.68 15.90
CA ASN A 308 2.14 8.31 16.31
C ASN A 308 3.36 7.37 16.35
N GLN A 309 4.53 7.83 15.91
CA GLN A 309 5.81 7.12 15.99
C GLN A 309 6.76 7.75 17.02
N SER A 310 6.37 8.88 17.61
CA SER A 310 7.11 9.60 18.62
C SER A 310 6.26 9.73 19.89
N GLN A 311 6.77 10.42 20.90
CA GLN A 311 6.02 10.70 22.14
C GLN A 311 5.49 9.45 22.88
N GLY A 312 6.24 8.34 22.83
CA GLY A 312 5.87 7.08 23.49
C GLY A 312 4.85 6.23 22.72
N GLN A 313 4.50 6.64 21.50
CA GLN A 313 3.73 5.83 20.55
C GLN A 313 4.67 5.07 19.61
N HIS A 314 4.24 3.89 19.15
CA HIS A 314 5.06 2.98 18.35
C HIS A 314 4.33 2.50 17.09
N TYR A 315 3.80 3.42 16.29
CA TYR A 315 3.12 3.02 15.05
C TYR A 315 4.11 2.34 14.06
N PRO A 316 3.87 1.09 13.62
CA PRO A 316 4.91 0.27 12.99
C PRO A 316 5.17 0.61 11.51
N ILE A 317 4.21 1.17 10.79
CA ILE A 317 4.27 1.27 9.33
C ILE A 317 4.47 2.72 8.90
N SER A 318 5.64 3.02 8.32
CA SER A 318 6.01 4.37 7.83
C SER A 318 5.60 4.64 6.37
N ILE A 319 4.55 3.94 5.90
CA ILE A 319 3.97 4.12 4.57
C ILE A 319 2.74 5.02 4.73
N ILE A 320 2.59 6.05 3.91
CA ILE A 320 1.39 6.92 3.99
C ILE A 320 0.14 6.26 3.38
N ASN A 321 0.35 5.42 2.37
CA ASN A 321 -0.74 4.75 1.68
C ASN A 321 -1.36 3.64 2.55
N GLY A 322 -2.66 3.76 2.80
CA GLY A 322 -3.38 2.87 3.72
C GLY A 322 -3.26 3.26 5.19
N TYR A 323 -2.68 4.44 5.46
CA TYR A 323 -2.68 5.05 6.78
C TYR A 323 -4.02 5.74 7.03
N THR A 324 -4.64 5.43 8.17
CA THR A 324 -5.95 5.94 8.57
C THR A 324 -5.90 6.41 10.01
N VAL A 325 -6.54 7.55 10.28
CA VAL A 325 -6.70 8.10 11.63
C VAL A 325 -8.16 8.44 11.90
N GLY A 326 -8.57 8.38 13.16
CA GLY A 326 -9.89 8.84 13.59
C GLY A 326 -10.01 10.36 13.63
N ARG A 327 -11.25 10.84 13.79
CA ARG A 327 -11.60 12.26 13.89
C ARG A 327 -10.69 13.07 14.82
N GLU A 328 -10.55 12.63 16.08
CA GLU A 328 -9.82 13.36 17.11
C GLU A 328 -8.37 13.64 16.72
N GLN A 329 -7.70 12.65 16.11
CA GLN A 329 -6.33 12.82 15.63
C GLN A 329 -6.28 13.71 14.38
N PHE A 330 -7.20 13.51 13.43
CA PHE A 330 -7.22 14.28 12.20
C PHE A 330 -7.43 15.78 12.45
N GLU A 331 -8.33 16.11 13.38
CA GLU A 331 -8.73 17.47 13.75
C GLU A 331 -7.82 18.11 14.82
N ASP A 332 -6.82 17.40 15.39
CA ASP A 332 -5.84 17.98 16.34
C ASP A 332 -4.77 18.82 15.63
N THR A 333 -5.20 19.95 15.07
CA THR A 333 -4.33 20.85 14.32
C THR A 333 -3.22 21.45 15.19
N LYS A 334 -3.48 21.67 16.48
CA LYS A 334 -2.53 22.31 17.41
C LYS A 334 -1.30 21.44 17.66
N SER A 335 -1.50 20.15 17.93
CA SER A 335 -0.37 19.23 18.13
C SER A 335 0.47 19.08 16.86
N ILE A 336 -0.18 19.08 15.69
CA ILE A 336 0.51 18.98 14.40
C ILE A 336 1.33 20.23 14.09
N GLU A 337 0.76 21.42 14.30
CA GLU A 337 1.50 22.68 14.15
C GLU A 337 2.69 22.76 15.10
N LYS A 338 2.52 22.32 16.35
CA LYS A 338 3.61 22.25 17.33
C LYS A 338 4.70 21.28 16.86
N ALA A 339 4.34 20.11 16.36
CA ALA A 339 5.29 19.14 15.83
C ALA A 339 6.05 19.68 14.62
N ALA A 340 5.35 20.34 13.69
CA ALA A 340 5.95 20.96 12.52
C ALA A 340 6.95 22.06 12.87
N LYS A 341 6.72 22.82 13.96
CA LYS A 341 7.64 23.86 14.44
C LYS A 341 8.82 23.29 15.23
N ALA A 342 8.59 22.26 16.04
CA ALA A 342 9.57 21.75 17.00
C ALA A 342 10.55 20.72 16.41
N ALA A 343 10.12 19.91 15.45
CA ALA A 343 10.94 18.86 14.89
C ALA A 343 11.97 19.42 13.89
N ARG A 344 13.25 19.07 14.08
CA ARG A 344 14.34 19.45 13.16
C ARG A 344 14.14 18.85 11.77
N ASP A 345 13.84 17.56 11.73
CA ASP A 345 13.53 16.83 10.52
C ASP A 345 12.32 15.92 10.74
N ILE A 346 11.51 15.75 9.69
CA ILE A 346 10.33 14.89 9.70
C ILE A 346 10.34 14.08 8.41
N PHE A 347 10.33 12.76 8.56
CA PHE A 347 10.41 11.83 7.44
C PHE A 347 9.40 12.20 6.33
N ARG A 348 9.91 12.37 5.10
CA ARG A 348 9.14 12.66 3.87
C ARG A 348 8.42 14.02 3.84
N ILE A 349 8.80 14.95 4.71
CA ILE A 349 8.28 16.33 4.72
C ILE A 349 9.41 17.32 4.42
N SER A 350 9.36 17.97 3.27
CA SER A 350 10.26 19.06 2.90
C SER A 350 9.94 20.34 3.67
N ASP A 351 10.91 21.27 3.79
CA ASP A 351 10.70 22.57 4.42
C ASP A 351 9.53 23.35 3.83
N ARG A 352 9.37 23.33 2.50
CA ARG A 352 8.20 23.94 1.82
C ARG A 352 6.85 23.38 2.29
N ARG A 353 6.77 22.08 2.63
CA ARG A 353 5.54 21.49 3.14
C ARG A 353 5.34 21.82 4.61
N ARG A 354 6.43 21.88 5.37
CA ARG A 354 6.43 22.26 6.78
C ARG A 354 5.94 23.70 6.96
N SER A 355 6.35 24.63 6.09
CA SER A 355 5.86 26.03 6.13
C SER A 355 4.38 26.17 5.78
N GLN A 356 3.80 25.22 5.02
CA GLN A 356 2.39 25.22 4.64
C GLN A 356 1.45 24.65 5.70
N VAL A 357 1.97 24.05 6.78
CA VAL A 357 1.18 23.40 7.83
C VAL A 357 0.09 24.30 8.42
N PRO A 358 0.32 25.59 8.73
CA PRO A 358 -0.73 26.47 9.24
C PRO A 358 -1.91 26.66 8.27
N ALA A 359 -1.63 26.73 6.96
CA ALA A 359 -2.69 26.82 5.95
C ALA A 359 -3.48 25.51 5.85
N VAL A 360 -2.81 24.36 5.92
CA VAL A 360 -3.49 23.05 5.95
C VAL A 360 -4.32 22.89 7.22
N ALA A 361 -3.82 23.33 8.37
CA ALA A 361 -4.54 23.36 9.64
C ALA A 361 -5.80 24.21 9.56
N PHE A 362 -5.70 25.41 8.98
CA PHE A 362 -6.84 26.29 8.73
C PHE A 362 -7.91 25.60 7.86
N LEU A 363 -7.48 24.95 6.77
CA LEU A 363 -8.39 24.19 5.92
C LEU A 363 -9.05 23.02 6.66
N VAL A 364 -8.30 22.24 7.46
CA VAL A 364 -8.87 21.14 8.26
C VAL A 364 -9.95 21.64 9.22
N ASN A 365 -9.72 22.77 9.90
CA ASN A 365 -10.72 23.38 10.78
C ASN A 365 -11.98 23.84 10.01
N VAL A 366 -11.81 24.42 8.82
CA VAL A 366 -12.93 24.75 7.93
C VAL A 366 -13.72 23.50 7.56
N LEU A 367 -13.04 22.40 7.21
CA LEU A 367 -13.69 21.15 6.81
C LEU A 367 -14.45 20.50 7.97
N ALA A 368 -13.88 20.52 9.18
CA ALA A 368 -14.51 20.00 10.39
C ALA A 368 -15.85 20.70 10.70
N GLU A 369 -15.99 21.99 10.34
CA GLU A 369 -17.24 22.75 10.46
C GLU A 369 -18.16 22.62 9.25
N ALA A 370 -17.59 22.55 8.04
CA ALA A 370 -18.36 22.61 6.80
C ALA A 370 -19.00 21.28 6.41
N ILE A 371 -18.35 20.14 6.69
CA ILE A 371 -18.86 18.81 6.33
C ILE A 371 -20.00 18.43 7.28
N PRO A 372 -21.24 18.24 6.79
CA PRO A 372 -22.34 17.78 7.63
C PRO A 372 -22.02 16.43 8.26
N LEU A 373 -22.46 16.19 9.49
CA LEU A 373 -22.14 14.98 10.28
C LEU A 373 -20.66 14.81 10.67
N GLY A 374 -19.77 15.66 10.15
CA GLY A 374 -18.34 15.64 10.44
C GLY A 374 -17.57 14.47 9.80
N VAL A 375 -16.31 14.34 10.19
CA VAL A 375 -15.40 13.28 9.74
C VAL A 375 -15.37 12.17 10.77
N ARG A 376 -15.55 10.92 10.36
CA ARG A 376 -15.33 9.74 11.20
C ARG A 376 -13.86 9.36 11.22
N GLU A 377 -13.30 9.19 10.02
CA GLU A 377 -11.93 8.76 9.79
C GLU A 377 -11.38 9.34 8.49
N ALA A 378 -10.08 9.66 8.51
CA ALA A 378 -9.34 10.20 7.39
C ALA A 378 -8.36 9.16 6.86
N HIS A 379 -8.53 8.80 5.59
CA HIS A 379 -7.69 7.85 4.86
C HIS A 379 -6.68 8.61 4.00
N PHE A 380 -5.40 8.47 4.30
CA PHE A 380 -4.35 9.10 3.50
C PHE A 380 -3.97 8.20 2.33
N CYS A 381 -4.10 8.76 1.13
CA CYS A 381 -4.03 8.01 -0.10
C CYS A 381 -2.80 8.39 -0.92
N GLN A 382 -2.26 7.40 -1.62
CA GLN A 382 -1.41 7.61 -2.78
C GLN A 382 -2.20 7.25 -4.03
N GLY A 383 -1.92 7.95 -5.11
CA GLY A 383 -2.77 7.96 -6.30
C GLY A 383 -3.19 9.39 -6.60
N GLY A 384 -2.93 9.81 -7.83
CA GLY A 384 -3.34 11.10 -8.35
C GLY A 384 -3.68 10.99 -9.83
N VAL A 385 -3.36 12.04 -10.59
CA VAL A 385 -3.71 12.14 -12.01
C VAL A 385 -3.17 10.95 -12.81
N ARG A 386 -1.92 10.54 -12.60
CA ARG A 386 -1.31 9.43 -13.36
C ARG A 386 -2.03 8.11 -13.15
N GLU A 387 -2.19 7.72 -11.88
CA GLU A 387 -2.84 6.46 -11.53
C GLU A 387 -4.31 6.49 -11.97
N GLY A 388 -5.00 7.63 -11.84
CA GLY A 388 -6.37 7.79 -12.29
C GLY A 388 -6.55 7.70 -13.80
N TYR A 389 -5.62 8.30 -14.57
CA TYR A 389 -5.63 8.27 -16.03
C TYR A 389 -5.50 6.84 -16.55
N LEU A 390 -4.58 6.07 -15.99
CA LEU A 390 -4.42 4.65 -16.31
C LEU A 390 -5.62 3.83 -15.83
N PHE A 391 -6.06 4.03 -14.58
CA PHE A 391 -7.14 3.25 -13.99
C PHE A 391 -8.46 3.40 -14.75
N ARG A 392 -8.72 4.59 -15.34
CA ARG A 392 -9.86 4.86 -16.22
C ARG A 392 -9.92 3.94 -17.44
N GLN A 393 -8.79 3.45 -17.92
CA GLN A 393 -8.69 2.55 -19.07
C GLN A 393 -8.84 1.06 -18.67
N ILE A 394 -8.67 0.73 -17.39
CA ILE A 394 -8.75 -0.65 -16.90
C ILE A 394 -10.20 -1.17 -16.91
N PRO A 395 -10.51 -2.33 -17.50
CA PRO A 395 -11.86 -2.91 -17.46
C PRO A 395 -12.34 -3.24 -16.05
N ALA A 396 -13.66 -3.16 -15.81
CA ALA A 396 -14.27 -3.45 -14.51
C ALA A 396 -13.92 -4.86 -13.96
N LYS A 397 -13.76 -5.85 -14.85
CA LYS A 397 -13.34 -7.21 -14.50
C LYS A 397 -11.97 -7.24 -13.80
N ILE A 398 -11.05 -6.39 -14.22
CA ILE A 398 -9.73 -6.27 -13.59
C ILE A 398 -9.87 -5.40 -12.33
N ARG A 399 -10.54 -4.23 -12.40
CA ARG A 399 -10.71 -3.32 -11.26
C ARG A 399 -11.28 -3.98 -10.00
N ARG A 400 -12.14 -5.00 -10.15
CA ARG A 400 -12.76 -5.72 -9.02
C ARG A 400 -11.80 -6.66 -8.27
N GLU A 401 -10.62 -6.94 -8.81
CA GLU A 401 -9.62 -7.79 -8.16
C GLU A 401 -9.06 -7.10 -6.90
N ALA A 402 -8.62 -7.89 -5.92
CA ALA A 402 -8.07 -7.35 -4.68
C ALA A 402 -6.58 -6.99 -4.85
N PRO A 403 -6.14 -5.75 -4.56
CA PRO A 403 -4.75 -5.32 -4.74
C PRO A 403 -3.74 -6.23 -4.04
N LEU A 404 -4.01 -6.60 -2.78
CA LEU A 404 -3.13 -7.46 -1.98
C LEU A 404 -3.04 -8.89 -2.53
N GLU A 405 -4.11 -9.41 -3.11
CA GLU A 405 -4.09 -10.71 -3.78
C GLU A 405 -3.27 -10.64 -5.07
N VAL A 406 -3.44 -9.58 -5.85
CA VAL A 406 -2.75 -9.40 -7.14
C VAL A 406 -1.24 -9.30 -6.95
N ILE A 407 -0.75 -8.44 -6.04
CA ILE A 407 0.70 -8.29 -5.83
C ILE A 407 1.35 -9.61 -5.37
N THR A 408 0.59 -10.45 -4.68
CA THR A 408 1.09 -11.74 -4.18
C THR A 408 0.96 -12.87 -5.18
N ARG A 409 0.16 -12.71 -6.25
CA ARG A 409 -0.20 -13.77 -7.20
C ARG A 409 1.01 -14.41 -7.89
N ASN A 410 2.05 -13.62 -8.18
CA ASN A 410 3.28 -14.11 -8.83
C ASN A 410 4.06 -15.11 -7.97
N PHE A 411 3.77 -15.19 -6.67
CA PHE A 411 4.39 -16.14 -5.74
C PHE A 411 3.53 -17.39 -5.49
N ALA A 412 2.31 -17.44 -6.05
CA ALA A 412 1.33 -18.45 -5.72
C ALA A 412 1.80 -19.87 -6.09
N PRO A 413 1.61 -20.87 -5.21
CA PRO A 413 1.94 -22.25 -5.53
C PRO A 413 0.99 -22.80 -6.60
N GLY A 414 1.45 -23.77 -7.39
CA GLY A 414 0.66 -24.36 -8.49
C GLY A 414 -0.69 -24.93 -8.06
N SER A 415 -0.82 -25.41 -6.81
CA SER A 415 -2.08 -25.92 -6.24
C SER A 415 -2.71 -24.94 -5.24
N ARG A 416 -2.63 -23.63 -5.51
CA ARG A 416 -3.16 -22.58 -4.62
C ARG A 416 -4.62 -22.81 -4.20
N LEU A 417 -5.49 -23.25 -5.12
CA LEU A 417 -6.92 -23.42 -4.84
C LEU A 417 -7.15 -24.55 -3.83
N GLN A 418 -6.43 -25.66 -3.97
CA GLN A 418 -6.53 -26.78 -3.03
C GLN A 418 -5.98 -26.40 -1.65
N ILE A 419 -4.90 -25.61 -1.60
CA ILE A 419 -4.35 -25.09 -0.35
C ILE A 419 -5.34 -24.12 0.33
N GLN A 420 -6.02 -23.28 -0.45
CA GLN A 420 -7.08 -22.40 0.07
C GLN A 420 -8.22 -23.19 0.70
N GLU A 421 -8.66 -24.29 0.09
CA GLU A 421 -9.68 -25.16 0.67
C GLU A 421 -9.23 -25.79 2.00
N LEU A 422 -7.97 -26.19 2.14
CA LEU A 422 -7.44 -26.67 3.42
C LEU A 422 -7.46 -25.57 4.49
N ILE A 423 -7.08 -24.35 4.13
CA ILE A 423 -7.11 -23.20 5.05
C ILE A 423 -8.55 -22.85 5.45
N ARG A 424 -9.48 -22.83 4.49
CA ARG A 424 -10.92 -22.60 4.73
C ARG A 424 -11.51 -23.68 5.62
N GLY A 425 -11.12 -24.94 5.42
CA GLY A 425 -11.51 -26.06 6.27
C GLY A 425 -11.08 -25.89 7.74
N ALA A 426 -10.01 -25.14 7.99
CA ALA A 426 -9.54 -24.82 9.34
C ALA A 426 -10.31 -23.68 10.04
N ILE A 427 -11.26 -23.04 9.35
CA ILE A 427 -12.10 -21.97 9.86
C ILE A 427 -13.52 -22.51 10.10
N PRO A 428 -14.04 -22.51 11.35
CA PRO A 428 -15.39 -22.99 11.61
C PRO A 428 -16.43 -22.11 10.93
N LYS A 429 -17.50 -22.72 10.42
CA LYS A 429 -18.69 -21.98 9.99
C LYS A 429 -19.26 -21.17 11.17
N THR A 430 -19.96 -20.07 10.89
CA THR A 430 -20.69 -19.31 11.91
C THR A 430 -21.53 -20.24 12.80
N SER A 431 -21.47 -20.04 14.12
CA SER A 431 -22.24 -20.84 15.08
C SER A 431 -23.74 -20.68 14.84
N LYS A 432 -24.52 -21.68 15.27
CA LYS A 432 -25.98 -21.71 15.02
C LYS A 432 -26.73 -20.50 15.61
N ASP A 433 -26.23 -19.96 16.71
CA ASP A 433 -26.74 -18.78 17.42
C ASP A 433 -26.11 -17.46 16.93
N ALA A 434 -25.25 -17.51 15.89
CA ALA A 434 -24.50 -16.40 15.32
C ALA A 434 -23.58 -15.65 16.29
N THR A 435 -23.36 -16.16 17.51
CA THR A 435 -22.49 -15.53 18.52
C THR A 435 -21.01 -15.69 18.21
N ARG A 436 -20.63 -16.72 17.42
CA ARG A 436 -19.25 -16.97 16.99
C ARG A 436 -19.16 -17.08 15.48
N ARG A 437 -18.21 -16.34 14.92
CA ARG A 437 -17.92 -16.35 13.50
C ARG A 437 -16.47 -16.01 13.26
N PHE A 438 -15.98 -16.33 12.08
CA PHE A 438 -14.74 -15.74 11.59
C PHE A 438 -14.92 -14.21 11.45
N PRO A 439 -13.91 -13.38 11.79
CA PRO A 439 -14.08 -11.94 11.80
C PRO A 439 -14.37 -11.44 10.37
N PRO A 440 -15.48 -10.71 10.14
CA PRO A 440 -15.83 -10.23 8.81
C PRO A 440 -14.71 -9.37 8.19
N ASP A 441 -14.04 -8.58 9.03
CA ASP A 441 -12.99 -7.64 8.60
C ASP A 441 -11.64 -8.31 8.32
N PHE A 442 -11.45 -9.59 8.66
CA PHE A 442 -10.22 -10.30 8.37
C PHE A 442 -10.02 -10.47 6.85
N GLY A 443 -11.12 -10.44 6.08
CA GLY A 443 -11.12 -10.32 4.63
C GLY A 443 -10.70 -11.57 3.87
N GLY A 444 -11.46 -11.94 2.83
CA GLY A 444 -11.08 -13.05 1.94
C GLY A 444 -9.74 -12.79 1.24
N HIS A 445 -9.49 -11.55 0.82
CA HIS A 445 -8.27 -11.17 0.10
C HIS A 445 -6.98 -11.36 0.91
N VAL A 446 -7.01 -11.21 2.24
CA VAL A 446 -5.84 -11.47 3.10
C VAL A 446 -5.51 -12.97 3.13
N MET A 447 -6.54 -13.82 3.15
CA MET A 447 -6.39 -15.27 3.12
C MET A 447 -5.85 -15.78 1.78
N GLU A 448 -6.37 -15.22 0.69
CA GLU A 448 -5.90 -15.49 -0.67
C GLU A 448 -4.43 -15.07 -0.80
N ALA A 449 -4.08 -13.86 -0.35
CA ALA A 449 -2.71 -13.37 -0.34
C ALA A 449 -1.78 -14.24 0.52
N PHE A 450 -2.19 -14.63 1.73
CA PHE A 450 -1.40 -15.53 2.57
C PHE A 450 -1.10 -16.85 1.86
N THR A 451 -2.11 -17.44 1.20
CA THR A 451 -1.91 -18.68 0.43
C THR A 451 -0.89 -18.49 -0.69
N ASN A 452 -0.95 -17.34 -1.37
CA ASN A 452 -0.01 -17.03 -2.44
C ASN A 452 1.45 -16.96 -1.93
N VAL A 453 1.70 -16.41 -0.74
CA VAL A 453 3.08 -16.11 -0.29
C VAL A 453 3.61 -16.97 0.85
N MET A 454 2.85 -17.92 1.37
CA MET A 454 3.28 -18.76 2.52
C MET A 454 4.51 -19.65 2.25
N TYR A 455 4.95 -19.79 0.99
CA TYR A 455 6.15 -20.55 0.59
C TYR A 455 7.38 -19.66 0.29
N VAL A 456 7.22 -18.34 0.17
CA VAL A 456 8.24 -17.42 -0.36
C VAL A 456 9.58 -17.48 0.37
N HIS A 457 9.56 -17.52 1.71
CA HIS A 457 10.77 -17.49 2.53
C HIS A 457 11.28 -18.89 2.93
N MET A 458 10.82 -19.97 2.27
CA MET A 458 11.21 -21.34 2.64
C MET A 458 12.68 -21.68 2.41
N PHE A 459 13.34 -20.97 1.49
CA PHE A 459 14.78 -21.14 1.24
C PHE A 459 15.66 -20.48 2.31
N MET A 460 15.09 -19.62 3.15
CA MET A 460 15.82 -18.88 4.17
C MET A 460 16.08 -19.71 5.42
N SER A 461 17.09 -19.33 6.20
CA SER A 461 17.36 -19.96 7.49
C SER A 461 16.21 -19.74 8.47
N LYS A 462 16.08 -20.62 9.47
CA LYS A 462 15.07 -20.46 10.54
C LYS A 462 15.19 -19.11 11.27
N GLU A 463 16.41 -18.60 11.38
CA GLU A 463 16.73 -17.34 12.05
C GLU A 463 16.18 -16.12 11.30
N THR A 464 16.13 -16.19 9.97
CA THR A 464 15.84 -15.03 9.12
C THR A 464 14.45 -15.10 8.49
N ALA A 465 13.91 -16.31 8.24
CA ALA A 465 12.64 -16.49 7.54
C ALA A 465 11.46 -15.81 8.25
N SER A 466 11.39 -15.89 9.59
CA SER A 466 10.29 -15.29 10.37
C SER A 466 10.36 -13.76 10.37
N THR A 467 11.57 -13.20 10.46
CA THR A 467 11.80 -11.75 10.36
C THR A 467 11.50 -11.23 8.96
N ALA A 468 12.03 -11.86 7.92
CA ALA A 468 11.75 -11.48 6.52
C ALA A 468 10.24 -11.53 6.20
N ALA A 469 9.56 -12.59 6.66
CA ALA A 469 8.12 -12.71 6.59
C ALA A 469 7.37 -11.57 7.28
N LEU A 470 7.80 -11.18 8.48
CA LEU A 470 7.19 -10.08 9.25
C LEU A 470 7.33 -8.73 8.53
N TYR A 471 8.47 -8.47 7.90
CA TYR A 471 8.75 -7.22 7.18
C TYR A 471 8.22 -7.18 5.74
N SER A 472 7.80 -8.31 5.19
CA SER A 472 7.41 -8.43 3.77
C SER A 472 6.33 -7.44 3.31
N THR A 473 5.46 -7.00 4.22
CA THR A 473 4.34 -6.09 3.92
C THR A 473 4.61 -4.61 4.22
N SER A 474 5.68 -4.30 4.98
CA SER A 474 6.05 -2.94 5.38
C SER A 474 7.30 -2.41 4.68
N SER A 475 8.24 -3.29 4.31
CA SER A 475 9.47 -2.92 3.60
C SER A 475 9.85 -3.88 2.46
N GLY A 476 9.10 -4.97 2.27
CA GLY A 476 9.29 -5.90 1.15
C GLY A 476 8.56 -5.48 -0.13
N ILE A 477 8.53 -6.37 -1.12
CA ILE A 477 7.88 -6.13 -2.43
C ILE A 477 6.40 -5.72 -2.29
N MET A 478 5.71 -6.22 -1.27
CA MET A 478 4.29 -5.91 -1.06
C MET A 478 4.07 -4.48 -0.51
N ALA A 479 5.13 -3.82 -0.02
CA ALA A 479 5.07 -2.45 0.49
C ALA A 479 4.66 -1.42 -0.57
N SER A 480 4.96 -1.66 -1.85
CA SER A 480 4.67 -0.75 -2.97
C SER A 480 3.19 -0.71 -3.38
N THR A 481 2.38 -1.69 -2.96
CA THR A 481 0.98 -1.81 -3.40
C THR A 481 0.11 -0.68 -2.86
N LEU A 482 -0.60 0.01 -3.75
CA LEU A 482 -1.53 1.09 -3.40
C LEU A 482 -2.80 0.56 -2.69
N GLY A 483 -3.39 1.42 -1.84
CA GLY A 483 -4.59 1.24 -1.00
C GLY A 483 -4.76 -0.06 -0.18
N VAL A 484 -3.69 -0.83 0.03
CA VAL A 484 -3.69 -1.87 1.08
C VAL A 484 -3.62 -1.20 2.46
N SER A 485 -4.65 -1.44 3.28
CA SER A 485 -4.72 -0.93 4.65
C SER A 485 -3.56 -1.43 5.51
N HIS A 486 -3.16 -0.62 6.49
CA HIS A 486 -2.13 -1.04 7.45
C HIS A 486 -2.57 -2.24 8.30
N GLN A 487 -3.87 -2.38 8.52
CA GLN A 487 -4.49 -3.53 9.20
C GLN A 487 -4.29 -4.81 8.40
N ASP A 488 -4.54 -4.80 7.09
CA ASP A 488 -4.32 -5.97 6.22
C ASP A 488 -2.84 -6.33 6.11
N ARG A 489 -1.96 -5.33 6.04
CA ARG A 489 -0.50 -5.52 6.09
C ARG A 489 -0.09 -6.23 7.38
N ALA A 490 -0.64 -5.82 8.51
CA ALA A 490 -0.37 -6.42 9.81
C ALA A 490 -0.91 -7.85 9.91
N ARG A 491 -2.15 -8.11 9.46
CA ARG A 491 -2.74 -9.46 9.44
C ARG A 491 -1.88 -10.41 8.62
N LEU A 492 -1.53 -10.04 7.39
CA LEU A 492 -0.69 -10.87 6.51
C LEU A 492 0.71 -11.08 7.09
N ALA A 493 1.37 -10.03 7.58
CA ALA A 493 2.70 -10.13 8.20
C ALA A 493 2.71 -11.07 9.41
N LEU A 494 1.71 -10.98 10.28
CA LEU A 494 1.59 -11.83 11.47
C LEU A 494 1.28 -13.29 11.10
N MET A 495 0.45 -13.52 10.06
CA MET A 495 0.22 -14.87 9.53
C MET A 495 1.51 -15.48 8.98
N LEU A 496 2.25 -14.74 8.16
CA LEU A 496 3.51 -15.20 7.59
C LEU A 496 4.57 -15.43 8.67
N GLN A 497 4.69 -14.52 9.63
CA GLN A 497 5.60 -14.66 10.76
C GLN A 497 5.31 -15.95 11.56
N ALA A 498 4.04 -16.19 11.90
CA ALA A 498 3.61 -17.39 12.62
C ALA A 498 3.78 -18.67 11.78
N ARG A 499 3.62 -18.57 10.46
CA ARG A 499 3.92 -19.64 9.50
C ARG A 499 5.39 -20.06 9.56
N TYR A 500 6.32 -19.16 9.81
CA TYR A 500 7.74 -19.49 10.04
C TYR A 500 8.05 -19.70 11.54
N ARG A 501 7.13 -20.34 12.28
CA ARG A 501 7.20 -20.68 13.73
C ARG A 501 7.21 -19.48 14.69
N GLY A 502 7.40 -18.28 14.18
CA GLY A 502 7.23 -17.03 14.90
C GLY A 502 8.34 -16.71 15.91
N GLU A 503 9.52 -17.30 15.73
CA GLU A 503 10.71 -16.99 16.52
C GLU A 503 11.33 -15.70 15.98
N LEU A 504 11.58 -14.73 16.87
CA LEU A 504 12.08 -13.41 16.51
C LEU A 504 13.18 -13.00 17.49
N PRO A 505 14.24 -12.31 17.03
CA PRO A 505 15.19 -11.69 17.93
C PRO A 505 14.51 -10.57 18.73
N PRO A 506 15.03 -10.21 19.92
CA PRO A 506 14.39 -9.22 20.80
C PRO A 506 14.04 -7.90 20.13
N ARG A 507 14.89 -7.41 19.21
CA ARG A 507 14.64 -6.18 18.43
C ARG A 507 13.34 -6.25 17.62
N GLU A 508 13.04 -7.39 17.03
CA GLU A 508 11.89 -7.55 16.12
C GLU A 508 10.59 -7.89 16.85
N VAL A 509 10.69 -8.21 18.15
CA VAL A 509 9.54 -8.41 19.02
C VAL A 509 8.74 -7.12 19.18
N GLU A 510 9.42 -5.99 19.32
CA GLU A 510 8.78 -4.67 19.41
C GLU A 510 8.01 -4.33 18.14
N PHE A 511 8.62 -4.55 16.97
CA PHE A 511 7.96 -4.34 15.68
C PHE A 511 6.71 -5.21 15.51
N ARG A 512 6.80 -6.50 15.89
CA ARG A 512 5.63 -7.40 15.91
C ARG A 512 4.54 -6.89 16.84
N ASP A 513 4.88 -6.45 18.04
CA ASP A 513 3.90 -6.01 19.03
C ASP A 513 3.26 -4.67 18.65
N ALA A 514 4.00 -3.79 17.98
CA ALA A 514 3.48 -2.62 17.30
C ALA A 514 2.51 -2.99 16.15
N LEU A 515 2.80 -4.01 15.33
CA LEU A 515 1.84 -4.51 14.33
C LEU A 515 0.56 -5.06 14.97
N ARG A 516 0.67 -5.68 16.14
CA ARG A 516 -0.50 -6.17 16.88
C ARG A 516 -1.36 -5.06 17.47
N SER A 517 -0.79 -3.88 17.74
CA SER A 517 -1.55 -2.77 18.35
C SER A 517 -2.47 -2.05 17.37
N ILE A 518 -2.20 -2.19 16.06
CA ILE A 518 -2.99 -1.54 15.00
C ILE A 518 -4.16 -2.40 14.48
N ILE A 519 -4.33 -3.63 14.98
CA ILE A 519 -5.45 -4.53 14.67
C ILE A 519 -6.12 -5.04 15.94
N SER A 520 -7.32 -5.61 15.83
CA SER A 520 -8.05 -6.11 16.99
C SER A 520 -7.33 -7.31 17.63
N PRO A 521 -7.45 -7.53 18.96
CA PRO A 521 -6.95 -8.74 19.60
C PRO A 521 -7.48 -10.03 18.96
N GLU A 522 -8.72 -10.00 18.46
CA GLU A 522 -9.33 -11.09 17.69
C GLU A 522 -8.52 -11.41 16.42
N ASP A 523 -8.23 -10.40 15.60
CA ASP A 523 -7.44 -10.56 14.38
C ASP A 523 -6.02 -11.04 14.67
N VAL A 524 -5.38 -10.53 15.74
CA VAL A 524 -4.05 -10.98 16.16
C VAL A 524 -4.04 -12.49 16.40
N TRP A 525 -5.06 -13.00 17.09
CA TRP A 525 -5.14 -14.42 17.41
C TRP A 525 -5.44 -15.27 16.17
N TRP A 526 -6.37 -14.82 15.31
CA TRP A 526 -6.68 -15.49 14.05
C TRP A 526 -5.47 -15.56 13.12
N ALA A 527 -4.72 -14.46 12.99
CA ALA A 527 -3.50 -14.42 12.20
C ALA A 527 -2.47 -15.44 12.71
N GLN A 528 -2.29 -15.56 14.03
CA GLN A 528 -1.40 -16.55 14.62
C GLN A 528 -1.89 -17.99 14.42
N TYR A 529 -3.18 -18.26 14.61
CA TYR A 529 -3.77 -19.57 14.40
C TYR A 529 -3.61 -20.02 12.95
N LEU A 530 -4.01 -19.17 11.99
CA LEU A 530 -3.94 -19.48 10.56
C LEU A 530 -2.50 -19.57 10.04
N GLY A 531 -1.57 -18.77 10.57
CA GLY A 531 -0.14 -18.94 10.29
C GLY A 531 0.38 -20.31 10.73
N ARG A 532 -0.01 -20.78 11.92
CA ARG A 532 0.35 -22.12 12.43
C ARG A 532 -0.30 -23.24 11.62
N VAL A 533 -1.55 -23.07 11.17
CA VAL A 533 -2.21 -23.98 10.23
C VAL A 533 -1.41 -24.04 8.92
N GLY A 534 -1.03 -22.88 8.38
CA GLY A 534 -0.19 -22.78 7.20
C GLY A 534 1.15 -23.50 7.35
N PHE A 535 1.78 -23.43 8.52
CA PHE A 535 3.01 -24.19 8.81
C PHE A 535 2.78 -25.70 8.63
N VAL A 536 1.71 -26.24 9.22
CA VAL A 536 1.38 -27.67 9.08
C VAL A 536 1.08 -28.03 7.63
N ILE A 537 0.35 -27.20 6.89
CA ILE A 537 0.09 -27.41 5.46
C ILE A 537 1.41 -27.55 4.69
N THR A 538 2.40 -26.69 4.94
CA THR A 538 3.69 -26.77 4.24
C THR A 538 4.56 -27.95 4.67
N CYS A 539 4.33 -28.53 5.85
CA CYS A 539 4.96 -29.80 6.21
C CYS A 539 4.35 -30.97 5.41
N LEU A 540 3.06 -30.90 5.10
CA LEU A 540 2.33 -31.94 4.34
C LEU A 540 2.53 -31.80 2.83
N TYR A 541 2.66 -30.57 2.34
CA TYR A 541 2.82 -30.22 0.93
C TYR A 541 4.01 -29.26 0.74
N PRO A 542 5.25 -29.71 0.98
CA PRO A 542 6.43 -28.83 0.96
C PRO A 542 6.70 -28.17 -0.40
N SER A 543 6.27 -28.80 -1.50
CA SER A 543 6.38 -28.24 -2.85
C SER A 543 5.22 -27.31 -3.24
N GLY A 544 4.21 -27.15 -2.37
CA GLY A 544 2.96 -26.47 -2.70
C GLY A 544 2.09 -27.18 -3.73
N LYS A 545 2.42 -28.43 -4.09
CA LYS A 545 1.62 -29.26 -5.01
C LYS A 545 0.68 -30.16 -4.22
N VAL A 546 -0.60 -30.09 -4.55
CA VAL A 546 -1.69 -30.93 -4.04
C VAL A 546 -2.33 -31.63 -5.23
N ASP A 547 -2.39 -32.96 -5.18
CA ASP A 547 -3.10 -33.77 -6.17
C ASP A 547 -4.58 -33.89 -5.75
N PRO A 548 -5.53 -33.31 -6.48
CA PRO A 548 -6.95 -33.39 -6.15
C PRO A 548 -7.52 -34.81 -6.23
N ALA A 549 -6.96 -35.67 -7.11
CA ALA A 549 -7.38 -37.06 -7.25
C ALA A 549 -6.81 -37.95 -6.14
N ASN A 550 -5.83 -37.45 -5.39
CA ASN A 550 -5.15 -38.15 -4.33
C ASN A 550 -4.89 -37.22 -3.14
N LEU A 551 -5.97 -36.70 -2.57
CA LEU A 551 -5.89 -35.85 -1.39
C LEU A 551 -5.31 -36.62 -0.20
N LYS A 552 -4.24 -36.08 0.38
CA LYS A 552 -3.55 -36.68 1.54
C LYS A 552 -4.31 -36.43 2.84
N VAL A 553 -4.87 -35.23 2.96
CA VAL A 553 -5.56 -34.74 4.15
C VAL A 553 -6.75 -33.87 3.78
N LEU A 554 -7.75 -33.84 4.67
CA LEU A 554 -8.85 -32.88 4.66
C LEU A 554 -8.92 -32.19 6.03
N PHE A 555 -9.07 -30.86 6.01
CA PHE A 555 -9.25 -30.08 7.23
C PHE A 555 -10.73 -29.73 7.36
N SER A 556 -11.29 -29.94 8.55
CA SER A 556 -12.62 -29.43 8.91
C SER A 556 -12.60 -28.92 10.34
N SER A 557 -13.52 -28.02 10.69
CA SER A 557 -13.48 -27.40 12.01
C SER A 557 -14.86 -27.04 12.54
N SER A 558 -14.97 -26.99 13.86
CA SER A 558 -16.22 -26.69 14.57
C SER A 558 -15.98 -25.90 15.85
N TRP A 559 -16.98 -25.13 16.25
CA TRP A 559 -17.02 -24.50 17.57
C TRP A 559 -17.27 -25.55 18.66
N SER A 560 -16.64 -25.36 19.81
CA SER A 560 -16.86 -26.18 21.00
C SER A 560 -16.92 -25.33 22.26
N SER A 561 -17.73 -25.75 23.23
CA SER A 561 -17.82 -25.21 24.58
C SER A 561 -17.27 -26.16 25.66
N SER A 562 -16.80 -27.35 25.25
CA SER A 562 -16.40 -28.44 26.13
C SER A 562 -14.90 -28.74 26.11
N LEU A 563 -14.06 -27.73 25.84
CA LEU A 563 -12.61 -27.90 25.73
C LEU A 563 -11.89 -27.75 27.07
N GLY A 564 -10.61 -28.15 27.08
CA GLY A 564 -9.71 -28.04 28.22
C GLY A 564 -9.94 -29.11 29.30
N LYS A 565 -9.06 -29.14 30.32
CA LYS A 565 -9.02 -30.24 31.31
C LYS A 565 -10.35 -30.47 32.06
N LYS A 566 -11.15 -29.41 32.26
CA LYS A 566 -12.44 -29.47 32.96
C LYS A 566 -13.64 -29.59 32.02
N GLY A 567 -13.42 -29.57 30.70
CA GLY A 567 -14.50 -29.64 29.71
C GLY A 567 -15.46 -28.45 29.72
N THR A 568 -14.99 -27.26 30.14
CA THR A 568 -15.83 -26.05 30.30
C THR A 568 -15.29 -24.85 29.54
N LYS A 569 -14.25 -25.04 28.71
CA LYS A 569 -13.63 -23.95 27.97
C LYS A 569 -14.13 -23.92 26.54
N GLU A 570 -14.31 -22.70 26.07
CA GLU A 570 -14.78 -22.43 24.74
C GLU A 570 -13.62 -22.32 23.75
N GLY A 571 -13.88 -22.70 22.50
CA GLY A 571 -12.98 -22.47 21.39
C GLY A 571 -13.32 -23.29 20.16
N LEU A 572 -12.29 -23.75 19.46
CA LEU A 572 -12.44 -24.49 18.20
C LEU A 572 -11.78 -25.86 18.26
N VAL A 573 -12.38 -26.80 17.55
CA VAL A 573 -11.81 -28.11 17.24
C VAL A 573 -11.44 -28.11 15.76
N LEU A 574 -10.18 -28.41 15.46
CA LEU A 574 -9.70 -28.68 14.11
C LEU A 574 -9.58 -30.19 13.92
N MET A 575 -10.33 -30.76 12.98
CA MET A 575 -10.18 -32.14 12.55
C MET A 575 -9.27 -32.19 11.33
N ILE A 576 -8.22 -33.00 11.42
CA ILE A 576 -7.36 -33.36 10.29
C ILE A 576 -7.66 -34.83 9.96
N SER A 577 -8.50 -35.03 8.95
CA SER A 577 -8.74 -36.37 8.40
C SER A 577 -7.56 -36.71 7.49
N ILE A 578 -6.95 -37.88 7.70
CA ILE A 578 -5.84 -38.41 6.91
C ILE A 578 -6.33 -39.61 6.10
N ARG A 579 -5.92 -39.68 4.83
CA ARG A 579 -6.30 -40.78 3.95
C ARG A 579 -5.81 -42.11 4.52
N LYS A 580 -6.74 -43.05 4.72
CA LYS A 580 -6.40 -44.40 5.15
C LYS A 580 -5.74 -45.18 3.99
N VAL A 581 -4.46 -45.50 4.15
CA VAL A 581 -3.69 -46.33 3.20
C VAL A 581 -3.11 -47.55 3.92
N LYS A 582 -3.04 -48.72 3.26
CA LYS A 582 -2.52 -49.96 3.85
C LYS A 582 -1.05 -49.84 4.27
N HIS A 583 -0.27 -49.12 3.47
CA HIS A 583 1.10 -48.71 3.78
C HIS A 583 1.21 -47.21 3.53
N ASP A 584 1.69 -46.47 4.53
CA ASP A 584 1.86 -45.02 4.50
C ASP A 584 3.36 -44.69 4.30
N PRO A 585 3.89 -44.74 3.06
CA PRO A 585 5.29 -44.42 2.78
C PRO A 585 5.62 -42.95 3.12
N GLU A 586 4.61 -42.09 3.12
CA GLU A 586 4.73 -40.67 3.44
C GLU A 586 4.71 -40.38 4.95
N LYS A 587 4.29 -41.36 5.76
CA LYS A 587 4.14 -41.26 7.22
C LYS A 587 3.27 -40.06 7.62
N LEU A 588 2.21 -39.79 6.86
CA LEU A 588 1.31 -38.64 7.04
C LEU A 588 0.79 -38.52 8.46
N LYS A 589 0.33 -39.63 9.07
CA LYS A 589 -0.14 -39.61 10.47
C LYS A 589 0.93 -39.15 11.43
N LYS A 590 2.18 -39.58 11.23
CA LYS A 590 3.32 -39.16 12.04
C LYS A 590 3.64 -37.69 11.80
N VAL A 591 3.73 -37.24 10.55
CA VAL A 591 3.99 -35.84 10.20
C VAL A 591 2.96 -34.90 10.83
N VAL A 592 1.66 -35.25 10.74
CA VAL A 592 0.59 -34.48 11.39
C VAL A 592 0.80 -34.49 12.90
N THR A 593 0.91 -35.68 13.52
CA THR A 593 1.03 -35.85 14.98
C THR A 593 2.22 -35.09 15.58
N ASP A 594 3.38 -35.12 14.91
CA ASP A 594 4.59 -34.43 15.33
C ASP A 594 4.42 -32.90 15.34
N ASN A 595 3.47 -32.38 14.55
CA ASN A 595 3.23 -30.95 14.38
C ASN A 595 1.92 -30.42 14.99
N LEU A 596 1.00 -31.28 15.50
CA LEU A 596 -0.28 -30.86 16.11
C LEU A 596 -0.11 -29.77 17.17
N LYS A 597 0.89 -29.94 18.04
CA LYS A 597 1.20 -29.01 19.14
C LYS A 597 1.52 -27.60 18.64
N VAL A 598 1.91 -27.44 17.38
CA VAL A 598 2.16 -26.11 16.79
C VAL A 598 0.86 -25.33 16.68
N ILE A 599 -0.23 -25.96 16.25
CA ILE A 599 -1.56 -25.33 16.14
C ILE A 599 -2.18 -25.16 17.54
N GLU A 600 -2.15 -26.20 18.39
CA GLU A 600 -2.71 -26.15 19.75
C GLU A 600 -2.08 -25.07 20.65
N LYS A 601 -0.83 -24.66 20.35
CA LYS A 601 -0.18 -23.53 21.03
C LYS A 601 -1.00 -22.25 20.93
N ALA A 602 -1.73 -22.00 19.84
CA ALA A 602 -2.64 -20.84 19.73
C ALA A 602 -3.72 -20.86 20.83
N GLY A 603 -4.11 -22.05 21.31
CA GLY A 603 -5.08 -22.25 22.39
C GLY A 603 -4.56 -22.04 23.82
N LYS A 604 -3.27 -21.72 24.00
CA LYS A 604 -2.67 -21.52 25.32
C LYS A 604 -2.76 -20.06 25.72
N LYS A 605 -3.17 -19.77 26.97
CA LYS A 605 -3.35 -18.40 27.49
C LYS A 605 -2.13 -17.51 27.28
N LYS A 606 -0.91 -18.05 27.34
CA LYS A 606 0.32 -17.28 27.09
C LYS A 606 0.47 -16.73 25.66
N ASN A 607 -0.29 -17.27 24.70
CA ASN A 607 -0.34 -16.86 23.30
C ASN A 607 -1.65 -16.15 22.95
N TRP A 608 -2.51 -15.87 23.92
CA TRP A 608 -3.70 -15.05 23.72
C TRP A 608 -3.29 -13.58 23.51
N ALA A 609 -4.14 -12.85 22.80
CA ALA A 609 -3.91 -11.48 22.37
C ALA A 609 -4.56 -10.47 23.33
N GLY A 610 -4.27 -9.18 23.11
CA GLY A 610 -4.77 -8.08 23.93
C GLY A 610 -3.98 -7.86 25.22
N LYS A 611 -4.21 -6.69 25.84
CA LYS A 611 -3.61 -6.34 27.13
C LYS A 611 -3.98 -7.41 28.17
N ASP A 612 -2.99 -7.86 28.94
CA ASP A 612 -3.12 -8.95 29.91
C ASP A 612 -3.64 -10.28 29.34
N ARG A 613 -3.53 -10.47 28.01
CA ARG A 613 -3.98 -11.66 27.29
C ARG A 613 -5.49 -11.88 27.43
N SER A 614 -6.24 -10.80 27.30
CA SER A 614 -7.70 -10.74 27.48
C SER A 614 -8.49 -11.48 26.40
N TRP A 615 -7.92 -11.68 25.21
CA TRP A 615 -8.63 -12.25 24.07
C TRP A 615 -7.96 -13.51 23.53
N GLY A 616 -8.70 -14.62 23.50
CA GLY A 616 -8.27 -15.84 22.85
C GLY A 616 -9.18 -17.00 23.19
N MET A 617 -9.05 -18.08 22.44
CA MET A 617 -9.90 -19.26 22.61
C MET A 617 -9.06 -20.53 22.74
N LYS A 618 -9.68 -21.64 23.17
CA LYS A 618 -9.04 -22.95 23.14
C LYS A 618 -8.98 -23.52 21.73
N VAL A 619 -7.94 -24.31 21.48
CA VAL A 619 -7.76 -25.04 20.23
C VAL A 619 -7.43 -26.47 20.59
N GLU A 620 -8.24 -27.40 20.09
CA GLU A 620 -7.98 -28.83 20.13
C GLU A 620 -7.83 -29.31 18.70
N VAL A 621 -6.80 -30.10 18.42
CA VAL A 621 -6.63 -30.70 17.09
C VAL A 621 -6.82 -32.20 17.20
N ARG A 622 -7.75 -32.73 16.41
CA ARG A 622 -8.06 -34.16 16.33
C ARG A 622 -7.57 -34.70 15.00
N VAL A 623 -7.11 -35.95 15.01
CA VAL A 623 -6.64 -36.64 13.83
C VAL A 623 -7.45 -37.91 13.66
N ALA A 624 -8.02 -38.12 12.48
CA ALA A 624 -8.78 -39.31 12.14
C ALA A 624 -8.20 -39.94 10.86
N GLU A 625 -8.20 -41.27 10.77
CA GLU A 625 -7.87 -41.99 9.53
C GLU A 625 -9.18 -42.42 8.88
N GLU A 626 -9.49 -41.80 7.74
CA GLU A 626 -10.80 -41.93 7.08
C GLU A 626 -10.59 -42.22 5.59
N GLN A 627 -11.65 -42.70 4.91
CA GLN A 627 -11.67 -42.66 3.46
C GLN A 627 -12.03 -41.23 3.06
N ILE A 628 -11.04 -40.54 2.48
CA ILE A 628 -11.16 -39.15 2.06
C ILE A 628 -11.09 -39.18 0.55
N LEU A 629 -12.25 -39.39 -0.07
CA LEU A 629 -12.65 -39.22 -1.47
C LEU A 629 -13.93 -40.04 -1.70
#